data_AF-A0AAU4C8R2-F1
#
_entry.id   AF-A0AAU4C8R2-F1
#
_cell.length_a   1.000
_cell.length_b   1.000
_cell.length_c   1.000
_cell.angle_alpha   90.00
_cell.angle_beta   90.00
_cell.angle_gamma   90.00
#
_symmetry.space_group_name_H-M   'P 1'
#
loop_
_entity.id
_entity.type
_entity.pdbx_description
1 polymer ?
#
loop_
_entity_poly.entity_id
_entity_poly.type
_entity_poly.pdbx_seq_one_letter_code
_entity_poly.pdbx_strand_id
1 'polypeptide(L)'
;MTSLGADTNDKASVIIRCQDNTSVGVTFCDRFSSDADSVHYAVELRAPGLTARRNEAVAWIWDSDLTAFLEELAADYRGWDGERSWQTNDRDLTVSAVFRSGGHVGLTWTVRPWPRAAGGWSASRPRGWKPASR
;
A
#
# COMPACT_ATOMS: atom_id res chain seq x y z
N MET A 1 -30.70 -22.59 24.81
CA MET A 1 -29.41 -23.29 24.73
C MET A 1 -29.25 -23.66 23.25
N THR A 2 -28.45 -23.02 22.40
CA THR A 2 -27.33 -22.10 22.56
C THR A 2 -27.30 -21.22 21.29
N SER A 3 -27.08 -19.91 21.47
CA SER A 3 -26.92 -18.93 20.38
C SER A 3 -25.62 -19.23 19.62
N LEU A 4 -25.69 -19.35 18.29
CA LEU A 4 -24.52 -19.31 17.41
C LEU A 4 -24.43 -17.91 16.78
N GLY A 5 -24.21 -16.91 17.62
CA GLY A 5 -23.81 -15.57 17.20
C GLY A 5 -22.30 -15.48 17.23
N ALA A 6 -21.65 -15.90 16.15
CA ALA A 6 -20.26 -15.58 15.89
C ALA A 6 -20.08 -15.42 14.37
N ASP A 7 -20.78 -14.43 13.82
CA ASP A 7 -20.34 -13.77 12.59
C ASP A 7 -19.17 -12.86 12.96
N THR A 8 -18.00 -13.45 13.13
CA THR A 8 -16.74 -12.72 13.04
C THR A 8 -16.15 -12.97 11.66
N ASN A 9 -16.86 -12.52 10.63
CA ASN A 9 -16.19 -12.11 9.40
C ASN A 9 -15.49 -10.76 9.63
N ASP A 10 -14.54 -10.74 10.56
CA ASP A 10 -13.50 -9.71 10.60
C ASP A 10 -12.78 -9.84 9.26
N LYS A 11 -13.20 -9.07 8.26
CA LYS A 11 -12.57 -9.06 6.94
C LYS A 11 -11.08 -8.81 7.16
N ALA A 12 -10.27 -9.83 6.86
CA ALA A 12 -8.83 -9.77 7.03
C ALA A 12 -8.29 -8.48 6.40
N SER A 13 -7.74 -7.60 7.23
CA SER A 13 -7.17 -6.34 6.80
C SER A 13 -5.72 -6.24 7.24
N VAL A 14 -4.88 -5.72 6.35
CA VAL A 14 -3.45 -5.50 6.60
C VAL A 14 -3.22 -4.01 6.64
N ILE A 15 -2.58 -3.54 7.71
CA ILE A 15 -2.32 -2.10 7.90
C ILE A 15 -0.82 -1.87 7.96
N ILE A 16 -0.30 -1.09 7.02
CA ILE A 16 1.07 -0.60 7.01
C ILE A 16 1.06 0.80 7.63
N ARG A 17 1.74 0.96 8.76
CA ARG A 17 1.81 2.24 9.48
C ARG A 17 3.17 2.89 9.34
N CYS A 18 3.17 4.21 9.23
CA CYS A 18 4.38 5.00 9.32
C CYS A 18 4.89 5.00 10.78
N GLN A 19 6.12 4.53 11.00
CA GLN A 19 6.75 4.48 12.32
C GLN A 19 6.80 5.85 13.04
N ASP A 20 7.00 6.95 12.30
CA ASP A 20 7.18 8.29 12.88
C ASP A 20 5.85 9.03 13.03
N ASN A 21 4.79 8.53 12.40
CA ASN A 21 3.47 9.13 12.47
C ASN A 21 2.39 8.06 12.26
N THR A 22 1.83 7.56 13.36
CA THR A 22 0.82 6.49 13.34
C THR A 22 -0.52 6.93 12.72
N SER A 23 -0.76 8.24 12.56
CA SER A 23 -1.90 8.76 11.80
C SER A 23 -1.71 8.64 10.29
N VAL A 24 -0.51 8.26 9.82
CA VAL A 24 -0.20 7.95 8.43
C VAL A 24 -0.14 6.43 8.24
N GLY A 25 -0.95 5.91 7.34
CA GLY A 25 -0.96 4.48 7.04
C GLY A 25 -1.69 4.12 5.75
N VAL A 26 -1.45 2.88 5.32
CA VAL A 26 -2.12 2.23 4.20
C VAL A 26 -2.82 0.99 4.72
N THR A 27 -4.10 0.84 4.39
CA THR A 27 -4.88 -0.35 4.74
C THR A 27 -5.29 -1.09 3.48
N PHE A 28 -5.00 -2.39 3.44
CA PHE A 28 -5.57 -3.34 2.49
C PHE A 28 -6.74 -4.05 3.18
N CYS A 29 -7.92 -4.04 2.58
CA CYS A 29 -9.11 -4.70 3.13
C CYS A 29 -10.02 -5.20 2.02
N ASP A 30 -11.14 -5.83 2.40
CA ASP A 30 -12.12 -6.36 1.46
C ASP A 30 -11.52 -7.32 0.43
N ARG A 31 -10.54 -8.13 0.84
CA ARG A 31 -9.91 -9.11 -0.04
C ARG A 31 -10.95 -10.11 -0.54
N PHE A 32 -11.02 -10.29 -1.85
CA PHE A 32 -11.76 -11.38 -2.50
C PHE A 32 -11.01 -11.85 -3.75
N SER A 33 -11.32 -13.07 -4.19
CA SER A 33 -10.84 -13.63 -5.47
C SER A 33 -12.07 -13.97 -6.30
N SER A 34 -12.19 -13.39 -7.50
CA SER A 34 -13.23 -13.75 -8.48
C SER A 34 -12.82 -14.92 -9.37
N ASP A 35 -11.52 -15.14 -9.53
CA ASP A 35 -10.93 -16.19 -10.34
C ASP A 35 -9.62 -16.70 -9.70
N ALA A 36 -9.02 -17.71 -10.34
CA ALA A 36 -7.80 -18.36 -9.85
C ALA A 36 -6.52 -17.54 -10.08
N ASP A 37 -6.61 -16.46 -10.85
CA ASP A 37 -5.46 -15.76 -11.42
C ASP A 37 -5.31 -14.33 -10.86
N SER A 38 -6.28 -13.87 -10.06
CA SER A 38 -6.29 -12.53 -9.50
C SER A 38 -6.84 -12.47 -8.08
N VAL A 39 -6.38 -11.45 -7.34
CA VAL A 39 -6.90 -11.06 -6.04
C VAL A 39 -7.31 -9.60 -6.10
N HIS A 40 -8.55 -9.34 -5.69
CA HIS A 40 -9.13 -8.02 -5.58
C HIS A 40 -9.08 -7.56 -4.12
N TYR A 41 -8.78 -6.29 -3.91
CA TYR A 41 -8.82 -5.69 -2.58
C TYR A 41 -9.07 -4.19 -2.67
N ALA A 42 -9.59 -3.63 -1.59
CA ALA A 42 -9.64 -2.21 -1.38
C ALA A 42 -8.34 -1.71 -0.74
N VAL A 43 -7.92 -0.50 -1.14
CA VAL A 43 -6.76 0.20 -0.58
C VAL A 43 -7.20 1.54 -0.01
N GLU A 44 -6.93 1.77 1.26
CA GLU A 44 -7.14 3.05 1.93
C GLU A 44 -5.82 3.73 2.27
N LEU A 45 -5.67 4.98 1.87
CA LEU A 45 -4.63 5.89 2.32
C LEU A 45 -5.21 6.78 3.41
N ARG A 46 -4.54 6.81 4.57
CA ARG A 46 -4.88 7.69 5.69
C ARG A 46 -3.68 8.55 6.04
N ALA A 47 -3.92 9.84 6.23
CA ALA A 47 -2.96 10.79 6.76
C ALA A 47 -3.71 12.01 7.32
N PRO A 48 -3.07 12.87 8.13
CA PRO A 48 -3.69 14.12 8.57
C PRO A 48 -4.21 14.93 7.37
N GLY A 49 -5.52 15.20 7.37
CA GLY A 49 -6.22 15.93 6.30
C GLY A 49 -6.46 15.15 5.00
N LEU A 50 -6.20 13.83 4.96
CA LEU A 50 -6.47 13.00 3.78
C LEU A 50 -6.98 11.62 4.16
N THR A 51 -8.14 11.30 3.62
CA THR A 51 -8.63 9.93 3.49
C THR A 51 -8.89 9.69 2.01
N ALA A 52 -8.17 8.73 1.42
CA ALA A 52 -8.36 8.34 0.04
C ALA A 52 -8.60 6.84 0.01
N ARG A 53 -9.60 6.37 -0.72
CA ARG A 53 -9.93 4.95 -0.80
C ARG A 53 -10.14 4.54 -2.25
N ARG A 54 -9.50 3.44 -2.63
CA ARG A 54 -9.79 2.70 -3.85
C ARG A 54 -10.50 1.42 -3.47
N ASN A 55 -11.70 1.20 -3.99
CA ASN A 55 -12.52 0.05 -3.60
C ASN A 55 -12.08 -1.25 -4.28
N GLU A 56 -11.37 -1.16 -5.39
CA GLU A 56 -10.99 -2.32 -6.19
C GLU A 56 -9.68 -2.04 -6.91
N ALA A 57 -8.61 -2.57 -6.33
CA ALA A 57 -7.31 -2.77 -6.95
C ALA A 57 -7.15 -4.27 -7.22
N VAL A 58 -6.53 -4.61 -8.35
CA VAL A 58 -6.36 -6.00 -8.80
C VAL A 58 -4.87 -6.34 -8.78
N ALA A 59 -4.51 -7.40 -8.07
CA ALA A 59 -3.20 -8.03 -8.17
C ALA A 59 -3.32 -9.36 -8.90
N TRP A 60 -2.58 -9.51 -9.99
CA TRP A 60 -2.51 -10.74 -10.77
C TRP A 60 -1.49 -11.69 -10.12
N ILE A 61 -1.87 -12.94 -9.91
CA ILE A 61 -1.07 -13.94 -9.16
C ILE A 61 0.19 -14.36 -9.94
N TRP A 62 0.24 -14.11 -11.25
CA TRP A 62 1.39 -14.44 -12.10
C TRP A 62 2.36 -13.28 -12.30
N ASP A 63 2.04 -12.08 -11.83
CA ASP A 63 2.86 -10.89 -11.99
C ASP A 63 3.32 -10.35 -10.64
N SER A 64 4.47 -9.65 -10.68
CA SER A 64 5.03 -8.76 -9.65
C SER A 64 4.28 -8.79 -8.30
N ASP A 65 4.63 -9.71 -7.41
CA ASP A 65 4.00 -9.79 -6.09
C ASP A 65 4.50 -8.62 -5.22
N LEU A 66 3.56 -7.82 -4.70
CA LEU A 66 3.87 -6.76 -3.72
C LEU A 66 4.58 -7.34 -2.49
N THR A 67 4.24 -8.57 -2.09
CA THR A 67 4.84 -9.28 -0.97
C THR A 67 6.33 -9.50 -1.23
N ALA A 68 6.67 -10.06 -2.38
CA ALA A 68 8.06 -10.29 -2.79
C ALA A 68 8.85 -8.98 -2.84
N PHE A 69 8.26 -7.90 -3.39
CA PHE A 69 8.90 -6.58 -3.37
C PHE A 69 9.18 -6.08 -1.95
N LEU A 70 8.23 -6.19 -1.02
CA LEU A 70 8.43 -5.76 0.36
C LEU A 70 9.46 -6.64 1.10
N GLU A 71 9.48 -7.94 0.82
CA GLU A 71 10.48 -8.88 1.35
C GLU A 71 11.88 -8.55 0.84
N GLU A 72 12.03 -8.23 -0.45
CA GLU A 72 13.31 -7.76 -1.01
C GLU A 72 13.78 -6.48 -0.34
N LEU A 73 12.89 -5.51 -0.12
CA LEU A 73 13.25 -4.28 0.60
C LEU A 73 13.68 -4.55 2.05
N ALA A 74 13.10 -5.56 2.71
CA ALA A 74 13.48 -5.96 4.07
C ALA A 74 14.80 -6.75 4.09
N ALA A 75 15.06 -7.57 3.06
CA ALA A 75 16.27 -8.36 2.92
C ALA A 75 17.49 -7.51 2.56
N ASP A 76 17.31 -6.42 1.80
CA ASP A 76 18.38 -5.49 1.41
C ASP A 76 18.70 -4.46 2.50
N TYR A 77 18.87 -4.94 3.75
CA TYR A 77 19.19 -4.12 4.93
C TYR A 77 20.52 -3.35 4.82
N ARG A 78 21.38 -3.71 3.85
CA ARG A 78 22.66 -3.05 3.57
C ARG A 78 22.50 -1.71 2.86
N GLY A 79 21.28 -1.42 2.38
CA GLY A 79 20.97 -0.22 1.63
C GLY A 79 21.26 -0.35 0.15
N TRP A 80 20.55 0.47 -0.62
CA TRP A 80 20.71 0.58 -2.07
C TRP A 80 20.69 2.06 -2.47
N ASP A 81 21.31 2.37 -3.60
CA ASP A 81 21.24 3.69 -4.19
C ASP A 81 20.02 3.83 -5.10
N GLY A 82 19.38 5.00 -5.07
CA GLY A 82 18.26 5.33 -5.94
C GLY A 82 16.88 4.87 -5.45
N GLU A 83 15.92 4.86 -6.37
CA GLU A 83 14.53 4.48 -6.11
C GLU A 83 14.24 3.08 -6.69
N ARG A 84 13.59 2.24 -5.88
CA ARG A 84 12.96 1.00 -6.34
C ARG A 84 11.47 1.19 -6.38
N SER A 85 10.79 0.68 -7.39
CA SER A 85 9.35 0.88 -7.55
C SER A 85 8.64 -0.41 -7.91
N TRP A 86 7.46 -0.60 -7.32
CA TRP A 86 6.49 -1.63 -7.68
C TRP A 86 5.18 -0.97 -8.09
N GLN A 87 4.43 -1.59 -8.99
CA GLN A 87 3.10 -1.11 -9.39
C GLN A 87 2.20 -2.28 -9.78
N THR A 88 0.89 -2.12 -9.60
CA THR A 88 -0.11 -2.99 -10.23
C THR A 88 -0.04 -2.86 -11.75
N ASN A 89 -0.50 -3.88 -12.47
CA ASN A 89 -0.53 -3.88 -13.95
C ASN A 89 -1.29 -2.67 -14.50
N ASP A 90 -2.34 -2.27 -13.80
CA ASP A 90 -3.19 -1.13 -14.18
C ASP A 90 -2.64 0.23 -13.69
N ARG A 91 -1.51 0.22 -12.98
CA ARG A 91 -0.83 1.38 -12.40
C ARG A 91 -1.73 2.27 -11.53
N ASP A 92 -2.77 1.68 -10.99
CA ASP A 92 -3.69 2.33 -10.06
C ASP A 92 -3.18 2.30 -8.62
N LEU A 93 -2.20 1.44 -8.33
CA LEU A 93 -1.38 1.44 -7.13
C LEU A 93 0.10 1.39 -7.53
N THR A 94 0.89 2.32 -6.98
CA THR A 94 2.35 2.34 -7.12
C THR A 94 2.98 2.52 -5.74
N VAL A 95 4.05 1.78 -5.49
CA VAL A 95 4.90 1.89 -4.31
C VAL A 95 6.31 2.24 -4.77
N SER A 96 6.81 3.40 -4.34
CA SER A 96 8.21 3.77 -4.52
C SER A 96 8.95 3.68 -3.18
N ALA A 97 10.16 3.15 -3.20
CA ALA A 97 11.00 2.91 -2.04
C ALA A 97 12.39 3.51 -2.24
N VAL A 98 12.82 4.31 -1.26
CA VAL A 98 14.17 4.90 -1.23
C VAL A 98 14.82 4.56 0.10
N PHE A 99 16.03 3.99 0.04
CA PHE A 99 16.83 3.78 1.24
C PHE A 99 17.37 5.12 1.74
N ARG A 100 17.21 5.39 3.04
CA ARG A 100 17.66 6.63 3.67
C ARG A 100 18.81 6.35 4.63
N SER A 101 19.71 7.33 4.73
CA SER A 101 20.77 7.36 5.73
C SER A 101 20.17 7.13 7.12
N GLY A 102 20.66 6.10 7.83
CA GLY A 102 20.12 5.67 9.12
C GLY A 102 19.42 4.31 9.12
N GLY A 103 19.40 3.59 7.99
CA GLY A 103 18.87 2.22 7.94
C GLY A 103 17.35 2.15 7.79
N HIS A 104 16.72 3.21 7.31
CA HIS A 104 15.26 3.28 7.13
C HIS A 104 14.89 3.32 5.65
N VAL A 105 13.80 2.63 5.32
CA VAL A 105 13.21 2.67 3.97
C VAL A 105 12.06 3.67 3.96
N GLY A 106 12.17 4.70 3.11
CA GLY A 106 11.09 5.62 2.85
C GLY A 106 10.17 5.06 1.77
N LEU A 107 8.93 4.72 2.12
CA LEU A 107 7.90 4.30 1.17
C LEU A 107 7.00 5.47 0.79
N THR A 108 6.74 5.60 -0.51
CA THR A 108 5.73 6.50 -1.08
C THR A 108 4.68 5.66 -1.77
N TRP A 109 3.44 5.78 -1.31
CA TRP A 109 2.29 5.09 -1.87
C TRP A 109 1.51 6.07 -2.74
N THR A 110 1.25 5.68 -3.98
CA THR A 110 0.43 6.44 -4.92
C THR A 110 -0.76 5.60 -5.32
N VAL A 111 -1.96 6.12 -5.05
CA VAL A 111 -3.22 5.51 -5.50
C VAL A 111 -3.89 6.45 -6.49
N ARG A 112 -4.35 5.90 -7.60
CA ARG A 112 -5.07 6.60 -8.68
C ARG A 112 -6.39 5.87 -8.98
N PRO A 113 -7.45 6.56 -9.44
CA PRO A 113 -8.59 5.95 -10.07
C PRO A 113 -8.20 5.22 -11.36
N TRP A 114 -9.02 4.25 -11.71
CA TRP A 114 -8.90 3.51 -12.94
C TRP A 114 -8.93 4.47 -14.14
N PRO A 115 -8.14 4.29 -15.21
CA PRO A 115 -8.08 5.22 -16.33
C PRO A 115 -9.43 5.55 -17.01
N ARG A 116 -10.45 4.69 -16.86
CA ARG A 116 -11.82 4.94 -17.37
C ARG A 116 -12.81 5.52 -16.35
N ALA A 117 -12.41 5.73 -15.09
CA ALA A 117 -13.26 6.37 -14.10
C ALA A 117 -13.28 7.89 -14.35
N ALA A 118 -14.47 8.45 -14.64
CA ALA A 118 -14.64 9.89 -14.79
C ALA A 118 -14.23 10.62 -13.49
N GLY A 119 -13.26 11.52 -13.56
CA GLY A 119 -12.79 12.32 -12.42
C GLY A 119 -11.51 11.80 -11.73
N GLY A 120 -10.52 11.38 -12.53
CA GLY A 120 -9.22 10.90 -12.03
C GLY A 120 -8.56 11.84 -11.02
N TRP A 121 -8.30 11.35 -9.81
CA TRP A 121 -7.50 12.01 -8.78
C TRP A 121 -6.19 11.23 -8.58
N SER A 122 -5.18 11.82 -7.95
CA SER A 122 -4.00 11.04 -7.53
C SER A 122 -3.62 11.49 -6.14
N ALA A 123 -3.54 10.55 -5.20
CA ALA A 123 -2.98 10.84 -3.89
C ALA A 123 -1.66 10.10 -3.76
N SER A 124 -0.61 10.88 -3.55
CA SER A 124 0.71 10.38 -3.18
C SER A 124 0.99 10.78 -1.75
N ARG A 125 1.56 9.88 -0.96
CA ARG A 125 2.02 10.20 0.40
C ARG A 125 3.53 9.99 0.53
N PRO A 126 4.34 11.04 0.29
CA PRO A 126 5.75 11.00 0.64
C PRO A 126 5.92 11.21 2.15
N ARG A 127 6.86 10.48 2.77
CA ARG A 127 7.28 10.76 4.15
C ARG A 127 8.06 12.08 4.17
N GLY A 128 7.56 13.06 4.94
CA GLY A 128 8.03 14.44 5.00
C GLY A 128 9.56 14.58 5.05
N TRP A 129 10.08 15.43 4.18
CA TRP A 129 11.47 15.87 4.19
C TRP A 129 11.66 16.89 5.33
N LYS A 130 12.58 16.61 6.25
CA LYS A 130 13.18 17.65 7.09
C LYS A 130 14.49 18.07 6.42
N PRO A 131 14.67 19.33 6.00
CA PRO A 131 15.99 19.82 5.66
C PRO A 131 16.85 19.83 6.92
N ALA A 132 18.09 19.36 6.80
CA ALA A 132 19.08 19.53 7.85
C ALA A 132 19.38 21.04 7.98
N SER A 133 18.95 21.65 9.08
CA SER A 133 19.35 23.00 9.46
C SER A 133 20.84 22.99 9.83
N ARG A 134 21.64 23.80 9.12
CA ARG A 134 23.01 24.15 9.49
C ARG A 134 23.03 25.07 10.70
#